data_AF-A0A091T4Q1-F1
#
_entry.id   AF-A0A091T4Q1-F1
#
_cell.length_a   1.000
_cell.length_b   1.000
_cell.length_c   1.000
_cell.angle_alpha   90.00
_cell.angle_beta   90.00
_cell.angle_gamma   90.00
#
_symmetry.space_group_name_H-M   'P 1'
#
loop_
_entity.id
_entity.type
_entity.pdbx_description
1 polymer ?
#
loop_
_entity_poly.entity_id
_entity_poly.type
_entity_poly.pdbx_seq_one_letter_code
_entity_poly.pdbx_strand_id
1 'polypeptide(L)'
;MSTCEEPRAPNGPSPIATASGQSEYGFAEKVVEGISVSVNSIIIRIGAKAFNASFELSQLRIYSVNANWEHADLRFTRIQEAQRGEVLTFKEINWQMIRIEADAIQSSKHEIMSAPVRLITNQSKIRVTLKRRLKDCNVVASKLVLILDDLLWVLTDSQLKAMVQYAKSLSEAIEKSTEQRKSLASETAQSSAPAPSSQQVKAHQTTTAPDQNDAIVKLFNDFDVKETSHHLVISHLDLHICDDIHSKEKDSNRRVTGGAMQLSFSYLTVDYYPFHKAG
;
A
#
# COMPACT_ATOMS: atom_id res chain seq x y z
N MET A 1 11.53 -1.00 -17.25
CA MET A 1 12.25 0.01 -16.45
C MET A 1 13.39 -0.70 -15.74
N SER A 2 14.62 -0.18 -15.77
CA SER A 2 15.75 -0.80 -15.06
C SER A 2 15.77 -0.37 -13.61
N THR A 3 16.05 -1.29 -12.68
CA THR A 3 16.25 -0.96 -11.26
C THR A 3 17.61 -0.30 -11.08
N CYS A 4 17.66 0.84 -10.37
CA CYS A 4 18.92 1.48 -9.97
C CYS A 4 19.37 0.95 -8.60
N GLU A 5 20.68 0.75 -8.40
CA GLU A 5 21.23 0.36 -7.09
C GLU A 5 21.15 1.51 -6.07
N GLU A 6 21.21 2.75 -6.56
CA GLU A 6 20.97 3.96 -5.78
C GLU A 6 19.54 4.47 -6.01
N PRO A 7 18.76 4.76 -4.95
CA PRO A 7 17.42 5.28 -5.14
C PRO A 7 17.49 6.70 -5.71
N ARG A 8 16.62 6.98 -6.69
CA ARG A 8 16.57 8.31 -7.32
C ARG A 8 16.31 9.37 -6.26
N ALA A 9 16.97 10.52 -6.41
CA ALA A 9 16.63 11.70 -5.63
C ALA A 9 15.11 11.95 -5.70
N PRO A 10 14.48 12.37 -4.58
CA PRO A 10 13.05 12.63 -4.57
C PRO A 10 12.71 13.62 -5.69
N ASN A 11 11.62 13.35 -6.42
CA ASN A 11 11.08 14.33 -7.35
C ASN A 11 10.86 15.63 -6.57
N GLY A 12 11.27 16.77 -7.15
CA GLY A 12 11.04 18.08 -6.56
C GLY A 12 9.56 18.30 -6.20
N PRO A 13 9.25 19.32 -5.38
CA PRO A 13 7.89 19.56 -4.91
C PRO A 13 6.90 19.52 -6.08
N SER A 14 5.82 18.76 -5.90
CA SER A 14 4.82 18.56 -6.95
C SER A 14 4.31 19.93 -7.42
N PRO A 15 4.23 20.22 -8.72
CA PRO A 15 3.83 21.54 -9.22
C PRO A 15 2.43 21.98 -8.74
N ILE A 16 1.57 21.02 -8.35
CA ILE A 16 0.27 21.29 -7.72
C ILE A 16 0.43 21.90 -6.32
N ALA A 17 1.43 21.45 -5.54
CA ALA A 17 1.70 22.00 -4.20
C ALA A 17 2.28 23.41 -4.25
N THR A 18 2.94 23.78 -5.35
CA THR A 18 3.59 25.10 -5.51
C THR A 18 2.65 26.16 -6.09
N ALA A 19 1.58 25.77 -6.79
CA ALA A 19 0.70 26.70 -7.50
C ALA A 19 -0.45 27.27 -6.66
N SER A 20 -0.88 26.60 -5.58
CA SER A 20 -2.15 26.97 -4.94
C SER A 20 -2.04 28.12 -3.93
N GLY A 21 -0.89 28.33 -3.27
CA GLY A 21 -0.82 29.26 -2.13
C GLY A 21 -1.86 28.97 -1.02
N GLN A 22 -2.57 27.84 -1.13
CA GLN A 22 -3.62 27.36 -0.25
C GLN A 22 -3.04 26.12 0.39
N SER A 23 -2.47 26.27 1.59
CA SER A 23 -2.09 25.13 2.42
C SER A 23 -3.31 24.43 3.03
N GLU A 24 -4.46 25.11 3.04
CA GLU A 24 -5.68 24.62 3.69
C GLU A 24 -6.54 23.76 2.76
N TYR A 25 -7.22 22.78 3.34
CA TYR A 25 -8.14 21.86 2.69
C TYR A 25 -9.28 22.61 2.01
N GLY A 26 -9.16 22.75 0.69
CA GLY A 26 -10.01 23.60 -0.13
C GLY A 26 -10.74 22.84 -1.21
N PHE A 27 -11.08 23.57 -2.27
CA PHE A 27 -11.77 23.02 -3.42
C PHE A 27 -10.89 22.04 -4.20
N ALA A 28 -9.60 22.36 -4.39
CA ALA A 28 -8.67 21.53 -5.15
C ALA A 28 -8.54 20.12 -4.55
N GLU A 29 -8.42 20.03 -3.22
CA GLU A 29 -8.31 18.77 -2.49
C GLU A 29 -9.60 17.95 -2.64
N LYS A 30 -10.76 18.60 -2.50
CA LYS A 30 -12.06 17.95 -2.70
C LYS A 30 -12.23 17.42 -4.13
N VAL A 31 -11.71 18.13 -5.13
CA VAL A 31 -11.70 17.68 -6.53
C VAL A 31 -10.80 16.46 -6.68
N VAL A 32 -9.55 16.52 -6.22
CA VAL A 32 -8.60 15.39 -6.29
C VAL A 32 -9.13 14.15 -5.57
N GLU A 33 -9.77 14.34 -4.42
CA GLU A 33 -10.44 13.28 -3.69
C GLU A 33 -11.62 12.70 -4.45
N GLY A 34 -12.36 13.52 -5.20
CA GLY A 34 -13.47 13.08 -6.05
C GLY A 34 -13.06 12.36 -7.34
N ILE A 35 -11.79 12.43 -7.75
CA ILE A 35 -11.32 11.76 -8.96
C ILE A 35 -11.46 10.25 -8.83
N SER A 36 -12.07 9.66 -9.86
CA SER A 36 -12.10 8.22 -10.10
C SER A 36 -11.21 7.88 -11.29
N VAL A 37 -10.49 6.77 -11.21
CA VAL A 37 -9.54 6.32 -12.24
C VAL A 37 -9.90 4.89 -12.64
N SER A 38 -9.93 4.62 -13.94
CA SER A 38 -10.13 3.28 -14.49
C SER A 38 -9.03 2.98 -15.50
N VAL A 39 -8.35 1.85 -15.33
CA VAL A 39 -7.27 1.40 -16.20
C VAL A 39 -7.51 -0.06 -16.58
N ASN A 40 -7.63 -0.32 -17.88
CA ASN A 40 -7.96 -1.67 -18.36
C ASN A 40 -6.81 -2.65 -18.16
N SER A 41 -5.58 -2.23 -18.38
CA SER A 41 -4.40 -3.08 -18.29
C SER A 41 -3.18 -2.25 -17.92
N ILE A 42 -2.43 -2.74 -16.93
CA ILE A 42 -1.12 -2.24 -16.53
C ILE A 42 -0.16 -3.41 -16.64
N ILE A 43 0.92 -3.21 -17.38
CA ILE A 43 1.99 -4.19 -17.52
C ILE A 43 3.30 -3.49 -17.19
N ILE A 44 3.94 -3.93 -16.12
CA ILE A 44 5.23 -3.41 -15.65
C ILE A 44 6.24 -4.55 -15.78
N ARG A 45 7.33 -4.29 -16.50
CA ARG A 45 8.48 -5.20 -16.61
C ARG A 45 9.68 -4.56 -15.93
N ILE A 46 10.18 -5.27 -14.92
CA ILE A 46 11.30 -4.89 -14.09
C ILE A 46 12.46 -5.79 -14.46
N GLY A 47 13.56 -5.17 -14.92
CA GLY A 47 14.84 -5.87 -15.09
C GLY A 47 15.80 -5.41 -14.01
N ALA A 48 16.29 -6.35 -13.20
CA ALA A 48 17.32 -6.14 -12.20
C ALA A 48 18.50 -7.09 -12.44
N LYS A 49 19.66 -6.79 -11.85
CA LYS A 49 20.88 -7.60 -11.99
C LYS A 49 20.70 -9.03 -11.46
N ALA A 50 19.86 -9.20 -10.43
CA ALA A 50 19.65 -10.47 -9.75
C ALA A 50 18.33 -11.17 -10.15
N PHE A 51 17.39 -10.46 -10.78
CA PHE A 51 16.10 -11.02 -11.16
C PHE A 51 15.41 -10.20 -12.25
N ASN A 52 14.56 -10.86 -13.03
CA ASN A 52 13.52 -10.21 -13.83
C ASN A 52 12.19 -10.39 -13.12
N ALA A 53 11.34 -9.37 -13.14
CA ALA A 53 9.97 -9.49 -12.66
C ALA A 53 8.97 -8.85 -13.62
N SER A 54 7.79 -9.46 -13.71
CA SER A 54 6.64 -8.93 -14.42
C SER A 54 5.50 -8.70 -13.42
N PHE A 55 4.81 -7.59 -13.58
CA PHE A 55 3.60 -7.24 -12.85
C PHE A 55 2.53 -6.91 -13.88
N GLU A 56 1.46 -7.68 -13.91
CA GLU A 56 0.30 -7.45 -14.76
C GLU A 56 -0.92 -7.23 -13.87
N LEU A 57 -1.70 -6.19 -14.17
CA LEU A 57 -2.90 -5.84 -13.45
C LEU A 57 -3.99 -5.48 -14.45
N SER A 58 -5.18 -6.07 -14.31
CA SER A 58 -6.30 -5.85 -15.23
C SER A 58 -7.51 -5.26 -14.53
N GLN A 59 -8.25 -4.44 -15.26
CA GLN A 59 -9.50 -3.79 -14.81
C GLN A 59 -9.34 -3.07 -13.47
N LEU A 60 -8.25 -2.31 -13.31
CA LEU A 60 -8.03 -1.50 -12.13
C LEU A 60 -9.05 -0.35 -12.09
N ARG A 61 -9.77 -0.22 -10.98
CA ARG A 61 -10.65 0.91 -10.70
C ARG A 61 -10.33 1.48 -9.33
N ILE A 62 -10.29 2.81 -9.26
CA ILE A 62 -10.06 3.58 -8.04
C ILE A 62 -11.17 4.61 -7.95
N TYR A 63 -11.92 4.63 -6.86
CA TYR A 63 -13.01 5.58 -6.66
C TYR A 63 -13.26 5.85 -5.18
N SER A 64 -14.03 6.90 -4.91
CA SER A 64 -14.41 7.31 -3.56
C SER A 64 -15.71 6.66 -3.13
N VAL A 65 -15.77 6.25 -1.87
CA VAL A 65 -16.92 5.56 -1.25
C VAL A 65 -17.27 6.23 0.07
N ASN A 66 -18.44 5.93 0.63
CA ASN A 66 -18.78 6.37 1.98
C ASN A 66 -18.06 5.52 3.05
N ALA A 67 -18.27 5.84 4.33
CA ALA A 67 -17.65 5.13 5.45
C ALA A 67 -18.10 3.64 5.56
N ASN A 68 -19.22 3.28 4.93
CA ASN A 68 -19.73 1.91 4.85
C ASN A 68 -19.22 1.15 3.62
N TRP A 69 -18.33 1.75 2.83
CA TRP A 69 -17.77 1.18 1.58
C TRP A 69 -18.80 1.02 0.46
N GLU A 70 -19.77 1.92 0.39
CA GLU A 70 -20.78 1.97 -0.64
C GLU A 70 -20.59 3.20 -1.54
N HIS A 71 -21.08 3.12 -2.77
CA HIS A 71 -21.09 4.25 -3.68
C HIS A 71 -22.07 5.30 -3.18
N ALA A 72 -21.62 6.55 -3.11
CA ALA A 72 -22.43 7.66 -2.65
C ALA A 72 -22.01 8.96 -3.36
N ASP A 73 -22.83 10.00 -3.19
CA ASP A 73 -22.44 11.36 -3.57
C ASP A 73 -21.13 11.74 -2.86
N LEU A 74 -20.23 12.43 -3.57
CA LEU A 74 -18.92 12.85 -3.08
C LEU A 74 -18.96 13.63 -1.76
N ARG A 75 -20.09 14.24 -1.41
CA ARG A 75 -20.29 14.89 -0.10
C ARG A 75 -20.27 13.90 1.06
N PHE A 76 -20.70 12.66 0.84
CA PHE A 76 -20.76 11.59 1.84
C PHE A 76 -19.54 10.65 1.79
N THR A 77 -18.58 10.88 0.89
CA THR A 77 -17.32 10.13 0.83
C THR A 77 -16.23 10.71 1.72
N ARG A 78 -16.59 11.69 2.57
CA ARG A 78 -15.72 12.34 3.54
C ARG A 78 -16.48 12.66 4.82
N ILE A 79 -15.79 12.59 5.96
CA ILE A 79 -16.33 13.01 7.26
C ILE A 79 -15.38 14.06 7.80
N GLN A 80 -15.86 15.30 7.94
CA GLN A 80 -15.07 16.43 8.40
C GLN A 80 -15.48 16.80 9.82
N GLU A 81 -14.51 16.88 10.72
CA GLU A 81 -14.70 17.36 12.09
C GLU A 81 -13.99 18.72 12.23
N ALA A 82 -14.75 19.80 12.12
CA ALA A 82 -14.22 21.16 12.08
C ALA A 82 -13.49 21.56 13.38
N GLN A 83 -13.98 21.11 14.54
CA GLN A 83 -13.37 21.44 15.83
C GLN A 83 -12.01 20.77 16.02
N ARG A 84 -11.87 19.53 15.56
CA ARG A 84 -10.59 18.80 15.59
C ARG A 84 -9.65 19.25 14.47
N GLY A 85 -10.20 19.85 13.42
CA GLY A 85 -9.44 20.30 12.28
C GLY A 85 -9.00 19.14 11.39
N GLU A 86 -9.82 18.09 11.29
CA GLU A 86 -9.47 16.85 10.60
C GLU A 86 -10.58 16.38 9.65
N VAL A 87 -10.18 15.59 8.66
CA VAL A 87 -11.07 14.98 7.68
C VAL A 87 -10.69 13.52 7.43
N LEU A 88 -11.69 12.66 7.41
CA LEU A 88 -11.59 11.26 6.98
C LEU A 88 -12.08 11.14 5.55
N THR A 89 -11.38 10.37 4.73
CA THR A 89 -11.76 10.07 3.35
C THR A 89 -11.60 8.59 3.08
N PHE A 90 -12.45 8.06 2.19
CA PHE A 90 -12.52 6.62 1.92
C PHE A 90 -12.40 6.37 0.42
N LYS A 91 -11.43 5.53 0.04
CA LYS A 91 -11.23 5.10 -1.35
C LYS A 91 -11.19 3.59 -1.44
N GLU A 92 -11.86 3.06 -2.46
CA GLU A 92 -11.77 1.65 -2.83
C GLU A 92 -10.99 1.53 -4.14
N ILE A 93 -10.03 0.61 -4.14
CA ILE A 93 -9.21 0.24 -5.28
C ILE A 93 -9.54 -1.22 -5.56
N ASN A 94 -10.15 -1.55 -6.70
CA ASN A 94 -10.41 -2.94 -7.08
C ASN A 94 -9.80 -3.29 -8.42
N TRP A 95 -9.52 -4.58 -8.63
CA TRP A 95 -9.00 -5.10 -9.88
C TRP A 95 -9.56 -6.51 -10.14
N GLN A 96 -9.59 -6.91 -11.40
CA GLN A 96 -10.08 -8.24 -11.77
C GLN A 96 -9.00 -9.30 -11.58
N MET A 97 -7.75 -8.96 -11.91
CA MET A 97 -6.65 -9.91 -11.88
C MET A 97 -5.34 -9.17 -11.64
N ILE A 98 -4.51 -9.71 -10.76
CA ILE A 98 -3.10 -9.36 -10.60
C ILE A 98 -2.26 -10.61 -10.87
N ARG A 99 -1.17 -10.44 -11.60
CA ARG A 99 -0.16 -11.48 -11.85
C ARG A 99 1.20 -10.90 -11.57
N ILE A 100 1.93 -11.52 -10.65
CA ILE A 100 3.31 -11.20 -10.36
C ILE A 100 4.14 -12.41 -10.75
N GLU A 101 5.15 -12.21 -11.59
CA GLU A 101 6.14 -13.23 -11.90
C GLU A 101 7.52 -12.72 -11.56
N ALA A 102 8.37 -13.58 -11.00
CA ALA A 102 9.77 -13.27 -10.72
C ALA A 102 10.66 -14.46 -11.12
N ASP A 103 11.70 -14.16 -11.88
CA ASP A 103 12.72 -15.10 -12.38
C ASP A 103 14.10 -14.69 -11.86
N ALA A 104 14.85 -15.60 -11.23
CA ALA A 104 16.17 -15.29 -10.71
C ALA A 104 17.16 -15.37 -11.86
N ILE A 105 17.93 -14.31 -12.06
CA ILE A 105 19.05 -14.31 -12.98
C ILE A 105 20.30 -14.30 -12.11
N GLN A 106 20.92 -15.46 -11.90
CA GLN A 106 22.29 -15.46 -11.41
C GLN A 106 23.28 -15.75 -12.53
N SER A 107 24.18 -14.79 -12.70
CA SER A 107 25.32 -14.80 -13.61
C SER A 107 26.43 -15.74 -13.13
N SER A 108 26.79 -16.67 -14.02
CA SER A 108 28.13 -17.15 -14.39
C SER A 108 28.98 -18.09 -13.51
N LYS A 109 28.57 -18.63 -12.34
CA LYS A 109 29.34 -19.78 -11.73
C LYS A 109 28.56 -20.91 -11.05
N HIS A 110 27.25 -20.81 -10.86
CA HIS A 110 26.44 -21.95 -10.43
C HIS A 110 25.10 -21.94 -11.16
N GLU A 111 24.87 -22.97 -11.98
CA GLU A 111 23.57 -23.25 -12.59
C GLU A 111 22.57 -23.59 -11.49
N ILE A 112 21.85 -22.58 -11.00
CA ILE A 112 20.51 -22.80 -10.47
C ILE A 112 19.62 -21.84 -11.24
N MET A 113 19.11 -22.31 -12.38
CA MET A 113 17.93 -21.72 -12.99
C MET A 113 16.79 -21.89 -11.98
N SER A 114 16.52 -20.85 -11.18
CA SER A 114 15.34 -20.85 -10.32
C SER A 114 14.10 -20.84 -11.21
N ALA A 115 13.17 -21.76 -10.98
CA ALA A 115 11.88 -21.72 -11.65
C ALA A 115 11.16 -20.40 -11.33
N PRO A 116 10.44 -19.79 -12.29
CA PRO A 116 9.68 -18.57 -12.07
C PRO A 116 8.73 -18.72 -10.89
N VAL A 117 8.77 -17.80 -9.93
CA VAL A 117 7.72 -17.69 -8.93
C VAL A 117 6.57 -16.92 -9.56
N ARG A 118 5.35 -17.47 -9.50
CA ARG A 118 4.13 -16.81 -9.99
C ARG A 118 3.14 -16.67 -8.85
N LEU A 119 2.60 -15.47 -8.69
CA LEU A 119 1.48 -15.18 -7.82
C LEU A 119 0.34 -14.63 -8.66
N ILE A 120 -0.84 -15.21 -8.52
CA ILE A 120 -2.05 -14.81 -9.23
C ILE A 120 -3.13 -14.60 -8.18
N THR A 121 -3.75 -13.43 -8.19
CA THR A 121 -4.97 -13.18 -7.40
C THR A 121 -6.05 -12.61 -8.31
N ASN A 122 -7.27 -13.08 -8.10
CA ASN A 122 -8.45 -12.61 -8.82
C ASN A 122 -9.31 -11.74 -7.89
N GLN A 123 -10.09 -10.85 -8.51
CA GLN A 123 -11.17 -10.08 -7.90
C GLN A 123 -10.85 -9.56 -6.49
N SER A 124 -9.77 -8.81 -6.39
CA SER A 124 -9.28 -8.32 -5.11
C SER A 124 -9.50 -6.82 -4.98
N LYS A 125 -9.49 -6.32 -3.75
CA LYS A 125 -9.66 -4.90 -3.49
C LYS A 125 -8.84 -4.42 -2.30
N ILE A 126 -8.44 -3.15 -2.36
CA ILE A 126 -7.84 -2.42 -1.27
C ILE A 126 -8.81 -1.32 -0.85
N ARG A 127 -9.05 -1.27 0.45
CA ARG A 127 -9.83 -0.24 1.11
C ARG A 127 -8.88 0.70 1.83
N VAL A 128 -8.93 1.98 1.49
CA VAL A 128 -8.06 3.02 2.03
C VAL A 128 -8.90 4.03 2.79
N THR A 129 -8.62 4.19 4.07
CA THR A 129 -9.10 5.33 4.87
C THR A 129 -7.93 6.25 5.16
N LEU A 130 -8.04 7.52 4.77
CA LEU A 130 -7.03 8.54 5.07
C LEU A 130 -7.60 9.55 6.04
N LYS A 131 -6.84 9.81 7.11
CA LYS A 131 -7.08 10.90 8.04
C LYS A 131 -6.10 12.03 7.78
N ARG A 132 -6.61 13.21 7.48
CA ARG A 132 -5.81 14.39 7.16
C ARG A 132 -6.17 15.57 8.05
N ARG A 133 -5.21 16.46 8.30
CA ARG A 133 -5.48 17.76 8.91
C ARG A 133 -6.03 18.72 7.86
N LEU A 134 -6.99 19.54 8.24
CA LEU A 134 -7.57 20.56 7.38
C LEU A 134 -6.60 21.71 7.09
N LYS A 135 -5.72 22.05 8.04
CA LYS A 135 -4.85 23.24 7.93
C LYS A 135 -3.77 23.13 6.85
N ASP A 136 -3.20 21.95 6.68
CA ASP A 136 -2.02 21.68 5.85
C ASP A 136 -2.18 20.43 4.96
N CYS A 137 -3.33 19.75 5.01
CA CYS A 137 -3.63 18.51 4.29
C CYS A 137 -2.68 17.34 4.59
N ASN A 138 -1.86 17.46 5.65
CA ASN A 138 -0.93 16.40 6.03
C ASN A 138 -1.68 15.17 6.52
N VAL A 139 -1.21 13.99 6.09
CA VAL A 139 -1.76 12.71 6.52
C VAL A 139 -1.35 12.46 7.96
N VAL A 140 -2.35 12.38 8.85
CA VAL A 140 -2.17 12.06 10.27
C VAL A 140 -2.05 10.56 10.47
N ALA A 141 -2.94 9.81 9.83
CA ALA A 141 -2.97 8.36 9.89
C ALA A 141 -3.64 7.78 8.64
N SER A 142 -3.32 6.53 8.32
CA SER A 142 -3.94 5.81 7.22
C SER A 142 -4.25 4.37 7.60
N LYS A 143 -5.44 3.89 7.26
CA LYS A 143 -5.82 2.48 7.37
C LYS A 143 -5.91 1.88 5.96
N LEU A 144 -5.11 0.86 5.69
CA LEU A 144 -5.15 0.11 4.44
C LEU A 144 -5.63 -1.30 4.73
N VAL A 145 -6.63 -1.78 4.00
CA VAL A 145 -7.12 -3.16 4.12
C VAL A 145 -7.11 -3.80 2.74
N LEU A 146 -6.19 -4.75 2.53
CA LEU A 146 -6.14 -5.60 1.35
C LEU A 146 -7.06 -6.82 1.57
N ILE A 147 -8.00 -7.02 0.67
CA ILE A 147 -8.98 -8.11 0.71
C ILE A 147 -8.77 -8.98 -0.53
N LEU A 148 -8.47 -10.26 -0.28
CA LEU A 148 -8.34 -11.31 -1.29
C LEU A 148 -9.42 -12.36 -1.01
N ASP A 149 -10.22 -12.72 -2.01
CA ASP A 149 -11.23 -13.76 -1.84
C ASP A 149 -10.57 -15.13 -1.86
N ASP A 150 -10.07 -15.54 -3.02
CA ASP A 150 -9.35 -16.81 -3.18
C ASP A 150 -7.89 -16.56 -3.58
N LEU A 151 -6.98 -17.18 -2.85
CA LEU A 151 -5.56 -17.19 -3.16
C LEU A 151 -5.08 -18.63 -3.27
N LEU A 152 -4.84 -19.08 -4.50
CA LEU A 152 -4.16 -20.35 -4.77
C LEU A 152 -2.70 -20.08 -5.08
N TRP A 153 -1.81 -20.73 -4.36
CA TRP A 153 -0.39 -20.66 -4.62
C TRP A 153 0.23 -22.04 -4.69
N VAL A 154 0.79 -22.36 -5.85
CA VAL A 154 1.51 -23.62 -6.08
C VAL A 154 2.99 -23.28 -6.24
N LEU A 155 3.82 -23.88 -5.38
CA LEU A 155 5.25 -23.61 -5.28
C LEU A 155 6.02 -24.93 -5.16
N THR A 156 7.22 -25.00 -5.71
CA THR A 156 8.19 -26.05 -5.39
C THR A 156 9.16 -25.61 -4.28
N ASP A 157 9.94 -26.54 -3.72
CA ASP A 157 10.99 -26.22 -2.74
C ASP A 157 11.99 -25.17 -3.28
N SER A 158 12.47 -25.34 -4.51
CA SER A 158 13.34 -24.33 -5.15
C SER A 158 12.65 -22.97 -5.31
N GLN A 159 11.37 -22.92 -5.68
CA GLN A 159 10.61 -21.67 -5.78
C GLN A 159 10.44 -21.01 -4.41
N LEU A 160 10.14 -21.77 -3.36
CA LEU A 160 10.03 -21.26 -1.99
C LEU A 160 11.36 -20.70 -1.48
N LYS A 161 12.48 -21.37 -1.77
CA LYS A 161 13.82 -20.85 -1.46
C LYS A 161 14.12 -19.55 -2.20
N ALA A 162 13.81 -19.49 -3.50
CA ALA A 162 13.99 -18.29 -4.31
C ALA A 162 13.16 -17.11 -3.80
N MET A 163 11.92 -17.37 -3.38
CA MET A 163 11.05 -16.40 -2.75
C MET A 163 11.64 -15.75 -1.50
N VAL A 164 12.22 -16.54 -0.60
CA VAL A 164 12.88 -16.02 0.60
C VAL A 164 14.06 -15.11 0.21
N GLN A 165 14.83 -15.50 -0.81
CA GLN A 165 15.93 -14.66 -1.30
C GLN A 165 15.43 -13.35 -1.95
N TYR A 166 14.32 -13.39 -2.72
CA TYR A 166 13.71 -12.20 -3.27
C TYR A 166 13.19 -11.26 -2.18
N ALA A 167 12.50 -11.79 -1.17
CA ALA A 167 12.00 -11.00 -0.06
C ALA A 167 13.14 -10.28 0.66
N LYS A 168 14.28 -10.95 0.86
CA LYS A 168 15.47 -10.34 1.43
C LYS A 168 16.04 -9.23 0.55
N SER A 169 16.27 -9.49 -0.75
CA SER A 169 16.80 -8.49 -1.69
C SER A 169 15.88 -7.26 -1.81
N LEU A 170 14.56 -7.48 -1.82
CA LEU A 170 13.57 -6.40 -1.86
C LEU A 170 13.57 -5.60 -0.55
N SER A 171 13.67 -6.28 0.61
CA SER A 171 13.75 -5.63 1.91
C SER A 171 14.97 -4.70 2.00
N GLU A 172 16.14 -5.16 1.56
CA GLU A 172 17.37 -4.35 1.53
C GLU A 172 17.21 -3.11 0.63
N ALA A 173 16.55 -3.24 -0.52
CA ALA A 173 16.27 -2.10 -1.40
C ALA A 173 15.27 -1.11 -0.79
N ILE A 174 14.24 -1.61 -0.09
CA ILE A 174 13.25 -0.79 0.63
C ILE A 174 13.90 -0.06 1.80
N GLU A 175 14.77 -0.72 2.55
CA GLU A 175 15.50 -0.15 3.68
C GLU A 175 16.41 1.00 3.22
N LYS A 176 17.23 0.78 2.19
CA LYS A 176 18.06 1.84 1.58
C LYS A 176 17.22 3.05 1.11
N SER A 177 16.06 2.81 0.51
CA SER A 177 15.12 3.87 0.12
C SER A 177 14.52 4.62 1.31
N THR A 178 14.31 3.93 2.43
CA THR A 178 13.75 4.52 3.66
C THR A 178 14.81 5.32 4.40
N GLU A 179 16.04 4.82 4.47
CA GLU A 179 17.20 5.52 5.01
C GLU A 179 17.48 6.82 4.24
N GLN A 180 17.47 6.77 2.91
CA GLN A 180 17.62 7.97 2.09
C GLN A 180 16.49 8.99 2.33
N ARG A 181 15.24 8.54 2.47
CA ARG A 181 14.13 9.44 2.83
C ARG A 181 14.34 10.07 4.21
N LYS A 182 14.87 9.32 5.17
CA LYS A 182 15.15 9.81 6.52
C LYS A 182 16.30 10.83 6.52
N SER A 183 17.38 10.58 5.78
CA SER A 183 18.52 11.50 5.69
C SER A 183 18.16 12.84 5.02
N LEU A 184 17.39 12.81 3.93
CA LEU A 184 16.90 14.01 3.25
C LEU A 184 15.87 14.81 4.09
N ALA A 185 15.04 14.12 4.89
CA ALA A 185 14.13 14.78 5.83
C ALA A 185 14.91 15.50 6.95
N SER A 186 16.01 14.93 7.43
CA SER A 186 16.88 15.59 8.42
C SER A 186 17.65 16.79 7.85
N GLU A 187 18.07 16.76 6.58
CA GLU A 187 18.72 17.90 5.92
C GLU A 187 17.74 19.07 5.68
N THR A 188 16.50 18.77 5.29
CA THR A 188 15.48 19.81 5.05
C THR A 188 15.07 20.53 6.36
N ALA A 189 15.09 19.81 7.50
CA ALA A 189 14.79 20.40 8.82
C ALA A 189 15.88 21.37 9.32
N GLN A 190 17.11 21.28 8.82
CA GLN A 190 18.20 22.22 9.18
C GLN A 190 18.22 23.49 8.31
N SER A 191 17.47 23.54 7.20
CA SER A 191 17.49 24.68 6.26
C SER A 191 16.25 25.58 6.32
N SER A 192 15.24 25.27 7.14
CA SER A 192 14.04 26.11 7.27
C SER A 192 14.18 27.09 8.44
N ALA A 193 14.56 28.34 8.15
CA ALA A 193 14.40 29.45 9.07
C ALA A 193 12.90 29.68 9.39
N PRO A 194 12.51 30.00 10.64
CA PRO A 194 11.11 30.22 10.98
C PRO A 194 10.59 31.50 10.31
N ALA A 195 9.56 31.37 9.47
CA ALA A 195 8.86 32.51 8.90
C ALA A 195 8.01 33.24 9.97
N PRO A 196 7.94 34.58 9.95
CA PRO A 196 7.22 35.35 10.96
C PRO A 196 5.70 35.18 10.82
N SER A 197 5.06 34.94 11.97
CA SER A 197 3.60 34.82 12.13
C SER A 197 2.89 36.13 11.80
N SER A 198 2.03 36.11 10.78
CA SER A 198 1.08 37.20 10.49
C SER A 198 -0.29 36.93 11.10
N GLN A 199 -0.94 38.03 11.49
CA GLN A 199 -2.03 38.15 12.45
C GLN A 199 -3.33 37.40 12.11
N GLN A 200 -3.99 36.94 13.18
CA GLN A 200 -5.34 36.42 13.21
C GLN A 200 -6.36 37.44 12.66
N VAL A 201 -7.14 37.03 11.66
CA VAL A 201 -8.43 37.67 11.35
C VAL A 201 -9.53 36.70 11.79
N LYS A 202 -10.29 37.15 12.79
CA LYS A 202 -11.39 36.44 13.43
C LYS A 202 -12.58 36.40 12.47
N ALA A 203 -12.80 35.27 11.80
CA ALA A 203 -14.01 35.04 11.03
C ALA A 203 -15.17 34.66 11.96
N HIS A 204 -16.24 35.43 11.87
CA HIS A 204 -17.52 35.23 12.56
C HIS A 204 -18.20 33.97 11.98
N GLN A 205 -18.39 32.92 12.78
CA GLN A 205 -19.22 31.78 12.38
C GLN A 205 -20.56 31.82 13.09
N THR A 206 -21.58 31.82 12.25
CA THR A 206 -23.00 31.64 12.51
C THR A 206 -23.26 30.32 13.22
N THR A 207 -23.91 30.43 14.37
CA THR A 207 -24.47 29.35 15.19
C THR A 207 -25.45 28.51 14.37
N THR A 208 -25.02 27.32 13.94
CA THR A 208 -25.90 26.21 13.58
C THR A 208 -25.96 25.22 14.75
N ALA A 209 -27.13 24.62 14.95
CA ALA A 209 -27.58 24.00 16.20
C ALA A 209 -26.60 22.95 16.80
N PRO A 210 -26.46 22.90 18.14
CA PRO A 210 -25.51 22.01 18.83
C PRO A 210 -25.69 20.52 18.51
N ASP A 211 -26.93 20.06 18.30
CA ASP A 211 -27.25 18.65 18.05
C ASP A 211 -26.63 18.07 16.77
N GLN A 212 -26.47 18.88 15.71
CA GLN A 212 -25.84 18.41 14.46
C GLN A 212 -24.34 18.25 14.60
N ASN A 213 -23.71 19.12 15.40
CA ASN A 213 -22.28 19.05 15.64
C ASN A 213 -21.95 17.80 16.47
N ASP A 214 -22.75 17.48 17.49
CA ASP A 214 -22.59 16.27 18.30
C ASP A 214 -22.77 14.98 17.47
N ALA A 215 -23.71 14.97 16.52
CA ALA A 215 -23.88 13.83 15.61
C ALA A 215 -22.67 13.62 14.68
N ILE A 216 -22.07 14.69 14.16
CA ILE A 216 -20.86 14.62 13.32
C ILE A 216 -19.65 14.18 14.14
N VAL A 217 -19.48 14.70 15.35
CA VAL A 217 -18.41 14.29 16.28
C VAL A 217 -18.54 12.80 16.60
N LYS A 218 -19.76 12.33 16.90
CA LYS A 218 -20.00 10.90 17.14
C LYS A 218 -19.66 10.06 15.91
N LEU A 219 -20.14 10.45 14.74
CA LEU A 219 -19.86 9.76 13.48
C LEU A 219 -18.37 9.72 13.17
N PHE A 220 -17.65 10.82 13.38
CA PHE A 220 -16.20 10.87 13.17
C PHE A 220 -15.48 9.89 14.10
N ASN A 221 -15.86 9.85 15.38
CA ASN A 221 -15.27 8.95 16.37
C ASN A 221 -15.52 7.47 16.05
N ASP A 222 -16.67 7.12 15.49
CA ASP A 222 -16.99 5.75 15.07
C ASP A 222 -16.06 5.24 13.95
N PHE A 223 -15.53 6.15 13.13
CA PHE A 223 -14.64 5.83 11.99
C PHE A 223 -13.21 6.35 12.16
N ASP A 224 -12.85 6.88 13.33
CA ASP A 224 -11.54 7.52 13.53
C ASP A 224 -10.39 6.52 13.39
N VAL A 225 -9.39 6.91 12.61
CA VAL A 225 -8.14 6.16 12.44
C VAL A 225 -7.13 6.68 13.47
N LYS A 226 -7.00 5.94 14.57
CA LYS A 226 -6.13 6.32 15.71
C LYS A 226 -4.64 6.22 15.39
N GLU A 227 -4.27 5.21 14.63
CA GLU A 227 -2.89 4.97 14.20
C GLU A 227 -2.86 4.39 12.78
N THR A 228 -1.73 4.55 12.10
CA THR A 228 -1.53 3.96 10.77
C THR A 228 -1.45 2.44 10.87
N SER A 229 -2.23 1.76 10.04
CA SER A 229 -2.33 0.30 10.05
C SER A 229 -2.49 -0.29 8.65
N HIS A 230 -1.99 -1.50 8.49
CA HIS A 230 -2.08 -2.29 7.26
C HIS A 230 -2.68 -3.65 7.60
N HIS A 231 -3.75 -4.01 6.93
CA HIS A 231 -4.52 -5.21 7.19
C HIS A 231 -4.58 -6.05 5.92
N LEU A 232 -4.43 -7.35 6.06
CA LEU A 232 -4.64 -8.33 5.01
C LEU A 232 -5.74 -9.27 5.46
N VAL A 233 -6.76 -9.45 4.63
CA VAL A 233 -7.86 -10.38 4.83
C VAL A 233 -7.91 -11.31 3.63
N ILE A 234 -7.78 -12.61 3.88
CA ILE A 234 -7.86 -13.65 2.85
C ILE A 234 -8.98 -14.61 3.24
N SER A 235 -10.02 -14.73 2.42
CA SER A 235 -11.15 -15.63 2.71
C SER A 235 -10.71 -17.10 2.60
N HIS A 236 -10.01 -17.45 1.51
CA HIS A 236 -9.45 -18.78 1.31
C HIS A 236 -8.03 -18.71 0.75
N LEU A 237 -7.08 -19.34 1.45
CA LEU A 237 -5.71 -19.50 0.99
C LEU A 237 -5.38 -20.99 0.87
N ASP A 238 -5.12 -21.44 -0.35
CA ASP A 238 -4.63 -22.78 -0.64
C ASP A 238 -3.17 -22.70 -1.09
N LEU A 239 -2.27 -23.24 -0.27
CA LEU A 239 -0.85 -23.31 -0.55
C LEU A 239 -0.46 -24.76 -0.82
N HIS A 240 0.06 -25.02 -2.02
CA HIS A 240 0.52 -26.34 -2.47
C HIS A 240 2.03 -26.29 -2.61
N ILE A 241 2.74 -27.06 -1.80
CA ILE A 241 4.20 -27.18 -1.82
C ILE A 241 4.55 -28.55 -2.39
N CYS A 242 5.23 -28.58 -3.53
CA CYS A 242 5.61 -29.80 -4.24
C CYS A 242 7.13 -30.00 -4.26
N ASP A 243 7.58 -31.24 -4.32
CA ASP A 243 9.00 -31.56 -4.52
C ASP A 243 9.46 -31.20 -5.95
N ASP A 244 10.74 -30.86 -6.11
CA ASP A 244 11.31 -30.50 -7.42
C ASP A 244 11.56 -31.75 -8.27
N ILE A 245 10.68 -32.01 -9.24
CA ILE A 245 10.72 -33.19 -10.14
C ILE A 245 12.01 -33.23 -10.99
N HIS A 246 12.74 -32.11 -11.11
CA HIS A 246 13.95 -31.98 -11.94
C HIS A 246 15.28 -31.86 -11.16
N SER A 247 15.28 -31.99 -9.83
CA SER A 247 16.54 -31.92 -9.07
C SER A 247 17.37 -33.21 -9.23
N LYS A 248 18.43 -33.16 -10.06
CA LYS A 248 19.42 -34.24 -10.16
C LYS A 248 20.39 -34.17 -8.98
N GLU A 249 19.92 -34.40 -7.76
CA GLU A 249 20.81 -34.58 -6.61
C GLU A 249 21.01 -36.06 -6.29
N LYS A 250 22.25 -36.52 -6.54
CA LYS A 250 22.82 -37.74 -5.99
C LYS A 250 23.05 -37.53 -4.49
N ASP A 251 22.06 -37.78 -3.65
CA ASP A 251 22.34 -38.20 -2.28
C ASP A 251 21.21 -39.07 -1.72
N SER A 252 21.48 -40.36 -1.74
CA SER A 252 20.65 -41.44 -1.23
C SER A 252 20.79 -41.56 0.28
N ASN A 253 19.71 -41.27 1.03
CA ASN A 253 19.19 -42.15 2.10
C ASN A 253 18.04 -41.56 2.94
N ARG A 254 17.59 -40.31 2.72
CA ARG A 254 16.54 -39.69 3.56
C ARG A 254 15.48 -38.85 2.85
N ARG A 255 15.48 -38.78 1.51
CA ARG A 255 14.50 -37.97 0.77
C ARG A 255 13.29 -38.83 0.40
N VAL A 256 12.11 -38.49 0.92
CA VAL A 256 10.83 -39.03 0.43
C VAL A 256 10.59 -38.40 -0.93
N THR A 257 10.86 -39.14 -2.00
CA THR A 257 10.75 -38.65 -3.38
C THR A 257 9.27 -38.43 -3.74
N GLY A 258 8.93 -37.23 -4.22
CA GLY A 258 7.56 -36.92 -4.67
C GLY A 258 6.59 -36.56 -3.55
N GLY A 259 7.09 -36.04 -2.43
CA GLY A 259 6.24 -35.46 -1.39
C GLY A 259 5.52 -34.20 -1.87
N ALA A 260 4.27 -34.03 -1.43
CA ALA A 260 3.52 -32.79 -1.58
C ALA A 260 2.88 -32.44 -0.24
N MET A 261 2.85 -31.16 0.09
CA MET A 261 2.17 -30.62 1.26
C MET A 261 1.13 -29.62 0.79
N GLN A 262 -0.12 -29.81 1.21
CA GLN A 262 -1.19 -28.83 1.01
C GLN A 262 -1.53 -28.19 2.36
N LEU A 263 -1.56 -26.86 2.39
CA LEU A 263 -1.98 -26.06 3.52
C LEU A 263 -3.17 -25.21 3.07
N SER A 264 -4.32 -25.40 3.72
CA SER A 264 -5.54 -24.66 3.41
C SER A 264 -5.94 -23.84 4.65
N PHE A 265 -6.03 -22.53 4.48
CA PHE A 265 -6.46 -21.60 5.51
C PHE A 265 -7.81 -21.02 5.12
N SER A 266 -8.73 -20.98 6.09
CA SER A 266 -10.00 -20.26 5.97
C SER A 266 -9.93 -19.02 6.85
N TYR A 267 -10.25 -17.86 6.28
CA TYR A 267 -10.27 -16.56 6.95
C TYR A 267 -8.94 -16.21 7.64
N LEU A 268 -7.89 -16.03 6.85
CA LEU A 268 -6.61 -15.54 7.35
C LEU A 268 -6.63 -14.01 7.43
N THR A 269 -6.38 -13.48 8.63
CA THR A 269 -6.22 -12.04 8.86
C THR A 269 -4.84 -11.73 9.41
N VAL A 270 -4.18 -10.72 8.86
CA VAL A 270 -2.88 -10.22 9.34
C VAL A 270 -2.98 -8.72 9.53
N ASP A 271 -2.69 -8.27 10.74
CA ASP A 271 -2.72 -6.86 11.12
C ASP A 271 -1.31 -6.36 11.44
N TYR A 272 -0.90 -5.27 10.79
CA TYR A 272 0.42 -4.69 10.94
C TYR A 272 0.33 -3.20 11.30
N TYR A 273 0.92 -2.85 12.44
CA TYR A 273 0.94 -1.51 13.01
C TYR A 273 2.39 -0.99 13.09
N PRO A 274 2.89 -0.31 12.03
CA PRO A 274 4.31 0.02 11.90
C PRO A 274 4.88 0.94 13.00
N PHE A 275 4.04 1.75 13.65
CA PHE A 275 4.49 2.74 14.64
C PHE A 275 4.08 2.39 16.07
N HIS A 276 3.43 1.24 16.26
CA HIS A 276 3.02 0.80 17.58
C HIS A 276 4.25 0.39 18.39
N LYS A 277 4.51 1.09 19.49
CA LYS A 277 5.57 0.69 20.42
C LYS A 277 4.99 -0.38 21.33
N ALA A 278 5.67 -1.52 21.45
CA ALA A 278 5.37 -2.48 22.52
C ALA A 278 5.53 -1.75 23.87
N GLY A 279 4.45 -1.72 24.64
CA GLY A 279 4.42 -1.14 25.99
C GLY A 279 5.19 -1.97 27.00
#